data_AF-A0A935SHF9-F1
#
_entry.id   AF-A0A935SHF9-F1
#
_cell.length_a   1.000
_cell.length_b   1.000
_cell.length_c   1.000
_cell.angle_alpha   90.00
_cell.angle_beta   90.00
_cell.angle_gamma   90.00
#
_symmetry.space_group_name_H-M   'P 1'
#
loop_
_entity.id
_entity.type
_entity.pdbx_description
1 polymer ?
#
loop_
_entity_poly.entity_id
_entity_poly.type
_entity_poly.pdbx_seq_one_letter_code
_entity_poly.pdbx_strand_id
1 'polypeptide(L)'
;MSDKNEGFIQLQNGYYVWKKAYVNKIASVVLIPVKWKYIITNEYLQNTFTIDPDVELNYDLTLEPNSFPVKSVSGNTLFYLVQKTNIVLIKNNMVAVWLRIVATLIVLLFIHLCANFLAVKNHLRNGILFLLIITIVLRIASYYLPIPLNFRQFELFDPAIYGSNWVLRSLGDLLINTILFVWIILFTYHHLQEKQIEIKPKKSFEKWIYLLLAVVVLIAATFVIGHIIRTMVKDSQISFDVINFFTLNIYSFIGFIVLCCISMGYFFLTQILLFLLRPLFQKILLPSIYV
;
A
#
# COMPACT_ATOMS: atom_id res chain seq x y z
N MET A 1 43.88 9.94 -40.32
CA MET A 1 42.79 9.79 -39.33
C MET A 1 41.48 9.90 -40.08
N SER A 2 40.66 8.85 -40.05
CA SER A 2 39.46 8.71 -40.90
C SER A 2 38.55 9.94 -40.80
N ASP A 3 38.23 10.51 -41.96
CA ASP A 3 37.37 11.69 -42.20
C ASP A 3 35.90 11.35 -41.89
N LYS A 4 35.65 10.86 -40.68
CA LYS A 4 34.30 10.49 -40.24
C LYS A 4 33.53 11.76 -39.92
N ASN A 5 32.46 11.98 -40.66
CA ASN A 5 31.54 13.09 -40.43
C ASN A 5 30.43 12.74 -39.43
N GLU A 6 30.47 11.55 -38.86
CA GLU A 6 29.53 11.08 -37.86
C GLU A 6 30.15 9.97 -37.00
N GLY A 7 29.61 9.78 -35.81
CA GLY A 7 30.02 8.70 -34.93
C GLY A 7 29.23 8.68 -33.63
N PHE A 8 29.70 7.86 -32.71
CA PHE A 8 29.13 7.71 -31.37
C PHE A 8 30.22 7.97 -30.33
N ILE A 9 29.87 8.65 -29.24
CA ILE A 9 30.79 9.01 -28.18
C ILE A 9 30.10 8.96 -26.81
N GLN A 10 30.84 8.51 -25.80
CA GLN A 10 30.45 8.63 -24.40
C GLN A 10 31.14 9.87 -23.80
N LEU A 11 30.34 10.78 -23.25
CA LEU A 11 30.79 11.92 -22.46
C LEU A 11 30.46 11.69 -20.98
N GLN A 12 30.84 12.64 -20.12
CA GLN A 12 30.69 12.51 -18.66
C GLN A 12 29.23 12.41 -18.20
N ASN A 13 28.30 12.95 -18.97
CA ASN A 13 26.88 13.04 -18.63
C ASN A 13 25.98 12.14 -19.51
N GLY A 14 26.54 11.39 -20.45
CA GLY A 14 25.72 10.56 -21.33
C GLY A 14 26.41 10.06 -22.59
N TYR A 15 25.60 9.40 -23.40
CA TYR A 15 25.94 8.81 -24.68
C TYR A 15 25.33 9.65 -25.81
N TYR A 16 26.15 9.96 -26.81
CA TYR A 16 25.79 10.88 -27.88
C TYR A 16 26.14 10.30 -29.25
N VAL A 17 25.24 10.50 -30.21
CA VAL A 17 25.59 10.44 -31.63
C VAL A 17 26.05 11.83 -32.04
N TRP A 18 27.23 11.93 -32.63
CA TRP A 18 27.76 13.20 -33.11
C TRP A 18 27.77 13.23 -34.63
N LYS A 19 27.51 14.41 -35.20
CA LYS A 19 27.64 14.69 -36.62
C LYS A 19 28.41 15.98 -36.82
N LYS A 20 29.36 15.96 -37.76
CA LYS A 20 30.21 17.08 -38.10
C LYS A 20 29.92 17.55 -39.51
N ALA A 21 29.78 18.85 -39.69
CA ALA A 21 29.65 19.50 -40.99
C ALA A 21 30.60 20.70 -41.07
N TYR A 22 31.11 20.97 -42.26
CA TYR A 22 31.94 22.14 -42.53
C TYR A 22 31.18 23.12 -43.42
N VAL A 23 31.06 24.37 -42.96
CA VAL A 23 30.45 25.46 -43.74
C VAL A 23 31.39 26.66 -43.63
N ASN A 24 31.86 27.20 -44.75
CA ASN A 24 32.72 28.40 -44.83
C ASN A 24 33.90 28.40 -43.84
N LYS A 25 34.66 27.29 -43.77
CA LYS A 25 35.80 27.08 -42.86
C LYS A 25 35.45 26.97 -41.37
N ILE A 26 34.17 26.97 -41.01
CA ILE A 26 33.69 26.70 -39.65
C ILE A 26 33.28 25.23 -39.56
N ALA A 27 33.78 24.53 -38.53
CA ALA A 27 33.37 23.18 -38.21
C ALA A 27 32.20 23.23 -37.21
N SER A 28 31.01 22.85 -37.65
CA SER A 28 29.84 22.70 -36.79
C SER A 28 29.71 21.24 -36.36
N VAL A 29 29.62 21.01 -35.05
CA VAL A 29 29.41 19.69 -34.47
C VAL A 29 28.08 19.69 -33.73
N VAL A 30 27.22 18.73 -34.05
CA VAL A 30 25.95 18.50 -33.37
C VAL A 30 26.05 17.24 -32.56
N LEU A 31 25.58 17.29 -31.30
CA LEU A 31 25.47 16.15 -30.40
C LEU A 31 24.00 15.83 -30.21
N ILE A 32 23.61 14.61 -30.57
CA ILE A 32 22.26 14.08 -30.37
C ILE A 32 22.33 13.15 -29.16
N PRO A 33 21.69 13.49 -28.02
CA PRO A 33 21.67 12.64 -26.85
C PRO A 33 20.89 11.36 -27.14
N VAL A 34 21.49 10.22 -26.81
CA VAL A 34 20.87 8.88 -26.91
C VAL A 34 20.41 8.41 -25.54
N LYS A 35 21.29 8.52 -24.54
CA LYS A 35 21.05 8.06 -23.17
C LYS A 35 21.83 8.91 -22.18
N TRP A 36 21.17 9.35 -21.13
CA TRP A 36 21.81 10.08 -20.04
C TRP A 36 22.55 9.13 -19.09
N LYS A 37 23.72 9.56 -18.62
CA LYS A 37 24.57 8.82 -17.67
C LYS A 37 25.20 9.79 -16.70
N TYR A 38 24.43 10.20 -15.71
CA TYR A 38 24.88 11.03 -14.60
C TYR A 38 25.57 10.19 -13.54
N ILE A 39 26.57 10.79 -12.89
CA ILE A 39 27.28 10.22 -11.74
C ILE A 39 26.35 10.21 -10.50
N ILE A 40 25.49 11.23 -10.39
CA ILE A 40 24.53 11.41 -9.31
C ILE A 40 23.12 11.29 -9.91
N THR A 41 22.30 10.41 -9.37
CA THR A 41 20.92 10.19 -9.80
C THR A 41 19.93 10.63 -8.72
N ASN A 42 18.88 11.36 -9.12
CA ASN A 42 17.77 11.76 -8.25
C ASN A 42 16.46 11.81 -9.06
N GLU A 43 15.38 12.31 -8.47
CA GLU A 43 14.08 12.41 -9.15
C GLU A 43 14.12 13.25 -10.44
N TYR A 44 15.04 14.21 -10.54
CA TYR A 44 15.22 15.08 -11.72
C TYR A 44 16.30 14.58 -12.70
N LEU A 45 17.31 13.87 -12.21
CA LEU A 45 18.46 13.37 -12.96
C LEU A 45 18.41 11.86 -12.99
N GLN A 46 17.78 11.33 -14.04
CA GLN A 46 17.64 9.89 -14.24
C GLN A 46 18.48 9.42 -15.42
N ASN A 47 19.09 8.25 -15.27
CA ASN A 47 19.92 7.63 -16.30
C ASN A 47 19.03 6.85 -17.26
N THR A 48 18.39 7.55 -18.18
CA THR A 48 17.40 6.98 -19.10
C THR A 48 17.71 7.31 -20.57
N PHE A 49 17.10 6.57 -21.49
CA PHE A 49 17.12 6.92 -22.91
C PHE A 49 16.36 8.23 -23.14
N THR A 50 16.88 9.08 -24.03
CA THR A 50 16.31 10.41 -24.26
C THR A 50 14.98 10.36 -25.02
N ILE A 51 14.75 9.33 -25.82
CA ILE A 51 13.53 9.16 -26.62
C ILE A 51 12.36 8.69 -25.75
N ASP A 52 12.61 7.67 -24.93
CA ASP A 52 11.60 7.07 -24.05
C ASP A 52 12.29 6.48 -22.82
N PRO A 53 11.98 7.00 -21.61
CA PRO A 53 12.52 6.46 -20.36
C PRO A 53 12.22 4.98 -20.13
N ASP A 54 11.10 4.47 -20.65
CA ASP A 54 10.69 3.07 -20.45
C ASP A 54 11.59 2.09 -21.21
N VAL A 55 12.35 2.54 -22.22
CA VAL A 55 13.33 1.70 -22.94
C VAL A 55 14.45 1.25 -22.01
N GLU A 56 14.83 2.09 -21.04
CA GLU A 56 15.86 1.78 -20.04
C GLU A 56 15.49 0.57 -19.16
N LEU A 57 14.20 0.26 -19.04
CA LEU A 57 13.72 -0.86 -18.24
C LEU A 57 14.13 -2.20 -18.86
N ASN A 58 14.08 -2.29 -20.19
CA ASN A 58 14.22 -3.56 -20.91
C ASN A 58 15.54 -3.67 -21.68
N TYR A 59 16.14 -2.53 -22.04
CA TYR A 59 17.32 -2.49 -22.89
C TYR A 59 18.41 -1.60 -22.29
N ASP A 60 19.65 -1.94 -22.59
CA ASP A 60 20.83 -1.12 -22.32
C ASP A 60 21.66 -0.96 -23.59
N LEU A 61 22.57 0.00 -23.57
CA LEU A 61 23.50 0.27 -24.66
C LEU A 61 24.82 -0.49 -24.41
N THR A 62 25.29 -1.20 -25.43
CA THR A 62 26.63 -1.79 -25.45
C THR A 62 27.39 -1.40 -26.72
N LEU A 63 28.71 -1.34 -26.61
CA LEU A 63 29.62 -1.17 -27.76
C LEU A 63 30.11 -2.52 -28.29
N GLU A 64 29.85 -3.60 -27.58
CA GLU A 64 30.24 -4.95 -27.99
C GLU A 64 29.29 -5.46 -29.09
N PRO A 65 29.82 -6.12 -30.14
CA PRO A 65 29.04 -6.56 -31.30
C PRO A 65 28.13 -7.77 -31.03
N ASN A 66 27.68 -7.95 -29.79
CA ASN A 66 26.99 -9.15 -29.33
C ASN A 66 25.45 -9.03 -29.34
N SER A 67 24.90 -7.93 -29.87
CA SER A 67 23.46 -7.66 -29.80
C SER A 67 22.94 -6.83 -30.99
N PHE A 68 21.74 -6.25 -30.90
CA PHE A 68 21.06 -5.62 -32.03
C PHE A 68 21.75 -4.31 -32.46
N PRO A 69 22.26 -4.19 -33.70
CA PRO A 69 23.02 -3.01 -34.13
C PRO A 69 22.11 -1.84 -34.48
N VAL A 70 22.41 -0.67 -33.92
CA VAL A 70 21.83 0.62 -34.33
C VAL A 70 22.79 1.30 -35.30
N LYS A 71 22.29 1.56 -36.52
CA LYS A 71 23.08 2.12 -37.62
C LYS A 71 22.63 3.53 -37.97
N SER A 72 23.58 4.35 -38.43
CA SER A 72 23.28 5.60 -39.11
C SER A 72 22.59 5.33 -40.45
N VAL A 73 21.95 6.37 -41.02
CA VAL A 73 21.36 6.36 -42.37
C VAL A 73 22.38 5.97 -43.45
N SER A 74 23.67 6.25 -43.21
CA SER A 74 24.80 5.87 -44.06
C SER A 74 25.19 4.38 -43.97
N GLY A 75 24.59 3.62 -43.05
CA GLY A 75 24.92 2.22 -42.78
C GLY A 75 26.02 2.00 -41.73
N ASN A 76 26.65 3.05 -41.19
CA ASN A 76 27.66 2.93 -40.15
C ASN A 76 27.05 2.48 -38.81
N THR A 77 27.61 1.45 -38.17
CA THR A 77 27.13 1.02 -36.85
C THR A 77 27.61 1.98 -35.77
N LEU A 78 26.68 2.50 -34.97
CA LEU A 78 26.94 3.51 -33.94
C LEU A 78 27.10 2.84 -32.56
N PHE A 79 26.16 1.98 -32.20
CA PHE A 79 26.14 1.22 -30.95
C PHE A 79 25.21 0.02 -31.09
N TYR A 80 25.15 -0.82 -30.07
CA TYR A 80 24.28 -1.99 -30.01
C TYR A 80 23.32 -1.88 -28.83
N LEU A 81 22.10 -2.41 -28.99
CA LEU A 81 21.11 -2.53 -27.92
C LEU A 81 21.12 -3.95 -27.40
N VAL A 82 21.29 -4.11 -26.09
CA VAL A 82 21.25 -5.40 -25.40
C VAL A 82 20.05 -5.44 -24.47
N GLN A 83 19.34 -6.56 -24.44
CA GLN A 83 18.24 -6.74 -23.49
C GLN A 83 18.82 -6.95 -22.08
N LYS A 84 18.35 -6.17 -21.10
CA LYS A 84 18.72 -6.38 -19.70
C LYS A 84 18.20 -7.75 -19.26
N THR A 85 19.06 -8.58 -18.69
CA THR A 85 18.70 -9.93 -18.20
C THR A 85 17.80 -9.92 -16.95
N ASN A 86 17.38 -8.74 -16.49
CA ASN A 86 16.58 -8.63 -15.27
C ASN A 86 15.09 -8.76 -15.58
N ILE A 87 14.47 -9.62 -14.76
CA ILE A 87 13.05 -9.96 -14.67
C ILE A 87 12.19 -8.76 -15.06
N VAL A 88 11.43 -8.91 -16.14
CA VAL A 88 10.37 -7.97 -16.54
C VAL A 88 9.54 -7.70 -15.28
N LEU A 89 9.72 -6.54 -14.66
CA LEU A 89 8.75 -6.00 -13.71
C LEU A 89 7.52 -5.77 -14.57
N ILE A 90 6.62 -6.76 -14.60
CA ILE A 90 5.34 -6.68 -15.30
C ILE A 90 4.60 -5.52 -14.64
N LYS A 91 4.80 -4.32 -15.18
CA LYS A 91 4.05 -3.13 -14.81
C LYS A 91 2.61 -3.44 -15.18
N ASN A 92 1.78 -3.68 -14.16
CA ASN A 92 0.39 -4.04 -14.43
C ASN A 92 -0.25 -2.90 -15.22
N ASN A 93 -0.86 -3.24 -16.35
CA ASN A 93 -1.71 -2.32 -17.09
C ASN A 93 -2.74 -1.71 -16.12
N MET A 94 -2.97 -0.39 -16.16
CA MET A 94 -3.97 0.27 -15.30
C MET A 94 -5.33 -0.42 -15.36
N VAL A 95 -5.75 -0.91 -16.54
CA VAL A 95 -6.99 -1.68 -16.70
C VAL A 95 -6.94 -2.97 -15.90
N ALA A 96 -5.82 -3.69 -15.93
CA ALA A 96 -5.63 -4.91 -15.15
C ALA A 96 -5.62 -4.63 -13.64
N VAL A 97 -5.06 -3.49 -13.20
CA VAL A 97 -5.12 -3.06 -11.80
C VAL A 97 -6.57 -2.84 -11.37
N TRP A 98 -7.35 -2.07 -12.14
CA TRP A 98 -8.77 -1.83 -11.84
C TRP A 98 -9.59 -3.13 -11.81
N LEU A 99 -9.41 -4.02 -12.78
CA LEU A 99 -10.07 -5.32 -12.80
C LEU A 99 -9.73 -6.17 -11.58
N ARG A 100 -8.47 -6.15 -11.12
CA ARG A 100 -8.05 -6.86 -9.90
C ARG A 100 -8.64 -6.24 -8.64
N ILE A 101 -8.77 -4.91 -8.56
CA ILE A 101 -9.46 -4.23 -7.46
C ILE A 101 -10.93 -4.67 -7.42
N VAL A 102 -11.63 -4.61 -8.55
CA VAL A 102 -13.04 -5.05 -8.65
C VAL A 102 -13.19 -6.52 -8.28
N ALA A 103 -12.33 -7.40 -8.81
CA ALA A 103 -12.32 -8.82 -8.45
C ALA A 103 -12.11 -9.03 -6.95
N THR A 104 -11.19 -8.27 -6.34
CA THR A 104 -10.95 -8.32 -4.88
C THR A 104 -12.19 -7.88 -4.10
N LEU A 105 -12.86 -6.81 -4.51
CA LEU A 105 -14.10 -6.35 -3.87
C LEU A 105 -15.22 -7.40 -3.97
N ILE A 106 -15.35 -8.08 -5.12
CA ILE A 106 -16.32 -9.17 -5.30
C ILE A 106 -16.01 -10.34 -4.37
N VAL A 107 -14.74 -10.72 -4.22
CA VAL A 107 -14.33 -11.78 -3.29
C VAL A 107 -14.61 -11.38 -1.84
N LEU A 108 -14.33 -10.14 -1.44
CA LEU A 108 -14.64 -9.64 -0.11
C LEU A 108 -16.15 -9.60 0.15
N LEU A 109 -16.95 -9.21 -0.84
CA LEU A 109 -18.41 -9.26 -0.78
C LEU A 109 -18.90 -10.69 -0.62
N PHE A 110 -18.36 -11.64 -1.39
CA PHE A 110 -18.71 -13.05 -1.26
C PHE A 110 -18.40 -13.58 0.15
N ILE A 111 -17.22 -13.25 0.69
CA ILE A 111 -16.84 -13.59 2.07
C ILE A 111 -17.81 -12.96 3.07
N HIS A 112 -18.21 -11.69 2.86
CA HIS A 112 -19.19 -11.02 3.71
C HIS A 112 -20.52 -11.76 3.72
N LEU A 113 -21.03 -12.16 2.55
CA LEU A 113 -22.29 -12.89 2.41
C LEU A 113 -22.20 -14.27 3.07
N CYS A 114 -21.09 -14.99 2.92
CA CYS A 114 -20.86 -16.25 3.64
C CYS A 114 -20.85 -16.05 5.15
N ALA A 115 -20.13 -15.03 5.65
CA ALA A 115 -20.08 -14.71 7.07
C ALA A 115 -21.48 -14.38 7.62
N ASN A 116 -22.26 -13.60 6.88
CA ASN A 116 -23.64 -13.27 7.20
C ASN A 116 -24.52 -14.54 7.23
N PHE A 117 -24.45 -15.38 6.21
CA PHE A 117 -25.18 -16.65 6.16
C PHE A 117 -24.86 -17.54 7.37
N LEU A 118 -23.57 -17.67 7.74
CA LEU A 118 -23.15 -18.43 8.93
C LEU A 118 -23.65 -17.78 10.23
N ALA A 119 -23.60 -16.45 10.33
CA ALA A 119 -24.06 -15.71 11.49
C ALA A 119 -25.55 -15.87 11.72
N VAL A 120 -26.36 -15.79 10.64
CA VAL A 120 -27.82 -15.91 10.68
C VAL A 120 -28.26 -17.35 10.94
N LYS A 121 -27.79 -18.32 10.14
CA LYS A 121 -28.26 -19.72 10.15
C LYS A 121 -27.78 -20.54 11.37
N ASN A 122 -26.54 -20.32 11.80
CA ASN A 122 -25.94 -21.07 12.91
C ASN A 122 -25.90 -20.20 14.17
N HIS A 123 -24.71 -19.68 14.50
CA HIS A 123 -24.46 -18.80 15.63
C HIS A 123 -23.61 -17.62 15.17
N LEU A 124 -23.85 -16.44 15.75
CA LEU A 124 -23.07 -15.23 15.49
C LEU A 124 -21.56 -15.49 15.61
N ARG A 125 -21.16 -16.23 16.65
CA ARG A 125 -19.75 -16.59 16.88
C ARG A 125 -19.12 -17.29 15.68
N ASN A 126 -19.86 -18.13 14.95
CA ASN A 126 -19.33 -18.85 13.80
C ASN A 126 -19.10 -17.90 12.62
N GLY A 127 -20.01 -16.94 12.40
CA GLY A 127 -19.83 -15.90 11.38
C GLY A 127 -18.63 -15.00 11.68
N ILE A 128 -18.48 -14.56 12.93
CA ILE A 128 -17.34 -13.75 13.37
C ILE A 128 -16.03 -14.53 13.24
N LEU A 129 -15.98 -15.78 13.72
CA LEU A 129 -14.78 -16.61 13.63
C LEU A 129 -14.41 -16.89 12.17
N PHE A 130 -15.38 -17.20 11.32
CA PHE A 130 -15.14 -17.37 9.88
C PHE A 130 -14.53 -16.11 9.28
N LEU A 131 -15.13 -14.94 9.52
CA LEU A 131 -14.66 -13.66 9.01
C LEU A 131 -13.25 -13.31 9.51
N LEU A 132 -12.97 -13.56 10.79
CA LEU A 132 -11.66 -13.32 11.39
C LEU A 132 -10.60 -14.24 10.80
N ILE A 133 -10.87 -15.54 10.71
CA ILE A 133 -9.93 -16.54 10.18
C ILE A 133 -9.63 -16.25 8.71
N ILE A 134 -10.66 -16.07 7.88
CA ILE A 134 -10.44 -15.84 6.44
C ILE A 134 -9.69 -14.52 6.20
N THR A 135 -9.97 -13.48 6.98
CA THR A 135 -9.25 -12.21 6.89
C THR A 135 -7.77 -12.37 7.25
N ILE A 136 -7.44 -13.12 8.30
CA ILE A 136 -6.04 -13.42 8.67
C ILE A 136 -5.37 -14.24 7.57
N VAL A 137 -6.03 -15.27 7.05
CA VAL A 137 -5.48 -16.12 5.97
C VAL A 137 -5.20 -15.27 4.72
N LEU A 138 -6.16 -14.45 4.30
CA LEU A 138 -5.97 -13.53 3.17
C LEU A 138 -4.83 -12.55 3.43
N ARG A 139 -4.70 -12.07 4.67
CA ARG A 139 -3.64 -11.13 5.02
C ARG A 139 -2.25 -11.77 4.99
N ILE A 140 -2.11 -12.97 5.57
CA ILE A 140 -0.87 -13.75 5.48
C ILE A 140 -0.56 -14.05 4.01
N ALA A 141 -1.54 -14.53 3.24
CA ALA A 141 -1.38 -14.80 1.82
C ALA A 141 -0.91 -13.56 1.05
N SER A 142 -1.47 -12.38 1.33
CA SER A 142 -1.07 -11.12 0.67
C SER A 142 0.39 -10.70 0.93
N TYR A 143 1.03 -11.19 1.99
CA TYR A 143 2.45 -10.90 2.26
C TYR A 143 3.40 -11.80 1.49
N TYR A 144 2.99 -13.03 1.15
CA TYR A 144 3.85 -14.05 0.51
C TYR A 144 3.51 -14.31 -0.95
N LEU A 145 2.26 -14.11 -1.36
CA LEU A 145 1.79 -14.37 -2.72
C LEU A 145 1.70 -13.05 -3.49
N PRO A 146 2.36 -12.95 -4.67
CA PRO A 146 2.24 -11.79 -5.56
C PRO A 146 0.89 -11.74 -6.31
N ILE A 147 0.05 -12.77 -6.18
CA ILE A 147 -1.26 -12.92 -6.83
C ILE A 147 -2.33 -12.90 -5.73
N PRO A 148 -3.45 -12.19 -5.89
CA PRO A 148 -3.93 -11.50 -7.10
C PRO A 148 -3.38 -10.08 -7.29
N LEU A 149 -2.95 -9.42 -6.21
CA LEU A 149 -2.43 -8.05 -6.23
C LEU A 149 -1.00 -8.05 -5.67
N ASN A 150 -0.02 -7.72 -6.51
CA ASN A 150 1.33 -7.47 -6.04
C ASN A 150 1.38 -6.07 -5.41
N PHE A 151 1.02 -5.95 -4.14
CA PHE A 151 0.95 -4.67 -3.45
C PHE A 151 2.30 -3.93 -3.43
N ARG A 152 3.42 -4.67 -3.42
CA ARG A 152 4.77 -4.10 -3.37
C ARG A 152 5.18 -3.29 -4.61
N GLN A 153 4.41 -3.36 -5.70
CA GLN A 153 4.68 -2.55 -6.88
C GLN A 153 4.23 -1.08 -6.72
N PHE A 154 3.42 -0.77 -5.71
CA PHE A 154 2.88 0.57 -5.49
C PHE A 154 3.64 1.29 -4.38
N GLU A 155 3.89 2.59 -4.58
CA GLU A 155 4.61 3.45 -3.61
C GLU A 155 3.96 3.45 -2.21
N LEU A 156 2.64 3.28 -2.12
CA LEU A 156 1.94 3.19 -0.83
C LEU A 156 2.43 2.04 0.05
N PHE A 157 3.01 1.00 -0.55
CA PHE A 157 3.57 -0.16 0.12
C PHE A 157 5.09 -0.07 0.30
N ASP A 158 5.70 1.07 -0.02
CA ASP A 158 7.11 1.34 0.25
C ASP A 158 7.33 1.62 1.76
N PRO A 159 8.17 0.83 2.45
CA PRO A 159 8.52 1.06 3.84
C PRO A 159 9.20 2.41 4.12
N ALA A 160 9.77 3.08 3.11
CA ALA A 160 10.44 4.38 3.28
C ALA A 160 9.45 5.49 3.69
N ILE A 161 8.18 5.38 3.30
CA ILE A 161 7.14 6.37 3.60
C ILE A 161 6.62 6.18 5.04
N TYR A 162 6.38 4.93 5.43
CA TYR A 162 5.98 4.52 6.77
C TYR A 162 6.38 3.08 7.00
N GLY A 163 7.23 2.80 8.00
CA GLY A 163 7.60 1.43 8.36
C GLY A 163 7.82 1.35 9.85
N SER A 164 6.83 0.81 10.59
CA SER A 164 6.92 0.76 12.06
C SER A 164 7.35 -0.63 12.55
N ASN A 165 6.80 -1.72 12.00
CA ASN A 165 7.06 -3.09 12.47
C ASN A 165 6.78 -4.15 11.38
N TRP A 166 7.10 -5.41 11.65
CA TRP A 166 6.93 -6.53 10.72
C TRP A 166 5.47 -6.73 10.23
N VAL A 167 4.48 -6.30 11.02
CA VAL A 167 3.05 -6.33 10.66
C VAL A 167 2.59 -5.03 9.97
N LEU A 168 3.24 -3.91 10.28
CA LEU A 168 2.94 -2.56 9.80
C LEU A 168 4.14 -2.06 8.96
N ARG A 169 4.42 -2.77 7.87
CA ARG A 169 5.63 -2.56 7.06
C ARG A 169 5.54 -1.32 6.17
N SER A 170 4.32 -0.87 5.87
CA SER A 170 4.02 0.20 4.93
C SER A 170 2.74 0.94 5.31
N LEU A 171 2.53 2.15 4.78
CA LEU A 171 1.28 2.90 4.99
C LEU A 171 0.08 2.15 4.41
N GLY A 172 0.27 1.50 3.25
CA GLY A 172 -0.75 0.65 2.62
C GLY A 172 -1.11 -0.55 3.48
N ASP A 173 -0.13 -1.16 4.15
CA ASP A 173 -0.41 -2.27 5.06
C ASP A 173 -1.25 -1.84 6.26
N LEU A 174 -0.94 -0.66 6.81
CA LEU A 174 -1.71 -0.06 7.90
C LEU A 174 -3.14 0.27 7.45
N LEU A 175 -3.30 0.88 6.27
CA LEU A 175 -4.62 1.18 5.69
C LEU A 175 -5.47 -0.07 5.57
N ILE A 176 -4.96 -1.13 4.95
CA ILE A 176 -5.69 -2.40 4.81
C ILE A 176 -6.04 -2.97 6.18
N ASN A 177 -5.11 -3.01 7.12
CA ASN A 177 -5.35 -3.56 8.46
C ASN A 177 -6.44 -2.79 9.20
N THR A 178 -6.47 -1.46 9.10
CA THR A 178 -7.47 -0.62 9.76
C THR A 178 -8.86 -0.74 9.11
N ILE A 179 -8.95 -0.83 7.78
CA ILE A 179 -10.21 -1.09 7.07
C ILE A 179 -10.77 -2.46 7.44
N LEU A 180 -9.93 -3.51 7.45
CA LEU A 180 -10.34 -4.86 7.83
C LEU A 180 -10.78 -4.93 9.30
N PHE A 181 -10.08 -4.21 10.19
CA PHE A 181 -10.49 -4.09 11.59
C PHE A 181 -11.88 -3.45 11.71
N VAL A 182 -12.11 -2.31 11.07
CA VAL A 182 -13.43 -1.63 11.05
C VAL A 182 -14.50 -2.56 10.47
N TRP A 183 -14.21 -3.28 9.39
CA TRP A 183 -15.15 -4.20 8.78
C TRP A 183 -15.59 -5.32 9.73
N ILE A 184 -14.65 -5.96 10.44
CA ILE A 184 -14.95 -7.00 11.42
C ILE A 184 -15.76 -6.44 12.60
N ILE A 185 -15.38 -5.25 13.08
CA ILE A 185 -16.07 -4.59 14.21
C ILE A 185 -17.49 -4.21 13.83
N LEU A 186 -17.71 -3.60 12.65
CA LEU A 186 -19.04 -3.23 12.16
C LEU A 186 -19.91 -4.46 11.92
N PHE A 187 -19.35 -5.52 11.32
CA PHE A 187 -20.05 -6.79 11.14
C PHE A 187 -20.53 -7.36 12.48
N THR A 188 -19.65 -7.35 13.49
CA THR A 188 -19.95 -7.82 14.84
C THR A 188 -21.03 -6.97 15.50
N TYR A 189 -20.87 -5.64 15.47
CA TYR A 189 -21.81 -4.70 16.05
C TYR A 189 -23.21 -4.84 15.46
N HIS A 190 -23.33 -4.91 14.13
CA HIS A 190 -24.59 -5.04 13.42
C HIS A 190 -25.38 -6.27 13.87
N HIS A 191 -24.77 -7.45 13.80
CA HIS A 191 -25.46 -8.69 14.15
C HIS A 191 -25.71 -8.83 15.66
N LEU A 192 -24.86 -8.23 16.49
CA LEU A 192 -25.04 -8.26 17.93
C LEU A 192 -26.28 -7.45 18.36
N GLN A 193 -26.50 -6.30 17.71
CA GLN A 193 -27.70 -5.49 17.93
C GLN A 193 -28.96 -6.15 17.37
N GLU A 194 -28.88 -6.68 16.14
CA GLU A 194 -30.03 -7.33 15.48
C GLU A 194 -30.53 -8.55 16.29
N LYS A 195 -29.61 -9.41 16.74
CA LYS A 195 -29.96 -10.62 17.49
C LYS A 195 -30.25 -10.38 18.97
N GLN A 196 -30.11 -9.14 19.46
CA GLN A 196 -30.26 -8.76 20.88
C GLN A 196 -29.61 -9.79 21.82
N ILE A 197 -28.37 -10.18 21.53
CA ILE A 197 -27.73 -11.26 22.28
C ILE A 197 -27.42 -10.78 23.70
N GLU A 198 -28.11 -11.37 24.66
CA GLU A 198 -27.89 -11.11 26.09
C GLU A 198 -26.97 -12.17 26.68
N ILE A 199 -25.88 -11.72 27.32
CA ILE A 199 -25.09 -12.59 28.19
C ILE A 199 -25.91 -12.82 29.46
N LYS A 200 -26.37 -14.06 29.66
CA LYS A 200 -27.07 -14.50 30.88
C LYS A 200 -26.08 -15.25 31.79
N PRO A 201 -25.47 -14.59 32.78
CA PRO A 201 -24.51 -15.23 33.68
C PRO A 201 -25.26 -16.24 34.55
N LYS A 202 -24.70 -17.43 34.72
CA LYS A 202 -25.27 -18.47 35.58
C LYS A 202 -24.92 -18.24 37.05
N LYS A 203 -23.79 -17.58 37.32
CA LYS A 203 -23.31 -17.25 38.67
C LYS A 203 -23.02 -15.76 38.82
N SER A 204 -23.19 -15.23 40.04
CA SER A 204 -22.97 -13.79 40.31
C SER A 204 -21.52 -13.33 40.06
N PHE A 205 -20.53 -14.21 40.29
CA PHE A 205 -19.12 -13.92 40.04
C PHE A 205 -18.77 -13.78 38.54
N GLU A 206 -19.50 -14.45 37.65
CA GLU A 206 -19.23 -14.39 36.19
C GLU A 206 -19.41 -12.96 35.65
N LYS A 207 -20.28 -12.15 36.24
CA LYS A 207 -20.48 -10.74 35.87
C LYS A 207 -19.20 -9.91 36.02
N TRP A 208 -18.48 -10.14 37.13
CA TRP A 208 -17.22 -9.45 37.41
C TRP A 208 -16.11 -9.93 36.48
N ILE A 209 -16.11 -11.21 36.09
CA ILE A 209 -15.18 -11.74 35.08
C ILE A 209 -15.43 -11.06 33.73
N TYR A 210 -16.67 -10.97 33.27
CA TYR A 210 -16.99 -10.28 32.00
C TYR A 210 -16.64 -8.81 32.03
N LEU A 211 -16.86 -8.13 33.16
CA LEU A 211 -16.45 -6.73 33.36
C LEU A 211 -14.92 -6.58 33.29
N LEU A 212 -14.18 -7.40 34.05
CA LEU A 212 -12.73 -7.39 34.05
C LEU A 212 -12.18 -7.64 32.64
N LEU A 213 -12.73 -8.62 31.93
CA LEU A 213 -12.33 -8.93 30.56
C LEU A 213 -12.58 -7.75 29.62
N ALA A 214 -13.76 -7.11 29.70
CA ALA A 214 -14.07 -5.94 28.88
C ALA A 214 -13.13 -4.76 29.16
N VAL A 215 -12.80 -4.51 30.43
CA VAL A 215 -11.85 -3.46 30.83
C VAL A 215 -10.45 -3.78 30.31
N VAL A 216 -9.98 -5.02 30.44
CA VAL A 216 -8.67 -5.44 29.92
C VAL A 216 -8.61 -5.28 28.40
N VAL A 217 -9.65 -5.68 27.68
CA VAL A 217 -9.73 -5.51 26.22
C VAL A 217 -9.71 -4.03 25.84
N LEU A 218 -10.46 -3.17 26.55
CA LEU A 218 -10.49 -1.74 26.28
C LEU A 218 -9.12 -1.09 26.51
N ILE A 219 -8.48 -1.38 27.65
CA ILE A 219 -7.14 -0.88 27.99
C ILE A 219 -6.13 -1.34 26.93
N ALA A 220 -6.13 -2.62 26.57
CA ALA A 220 -5.24 -3.15 25.54
C ALA A 220 -5.47 -2.44 24.19
N ALA A 221 -6.73 -2.25 23.79
CA ALA A 221 -7.07 -1.53 22.57
C ALA A 221 -6.56 -0.08 22.60
N THR A 222 -6.74 0.65 23.71
CA THR A 222 -6.23 2.02 23.88
C THR A 222 -4.71 2.08 23.72
N PHE A 223 -3.97 1.17 24.33
CA PHE A 223 -2.51 1.12 24.20
C PHE A 223 -2.07 0.80 22.77
N VAL A 224 -2.68 -0.20 22.13
CA VAL A 224 -2.34 -0.57 20.74
C VAL A 224 -2.64 0.59 19.78
N ILE A 225 -3.81 1.19 19.88
CA ILE A 225 -4.22 2.31 19.03
C ILE A 225 -3.34 3.54 19.27
N GLY A 226 -3.10 3.90 20.53
CA GLY A 226 -2.22 5.02 20.87
C GLY A 226 -0.79 4.81 20.36
N HIS A 227 -0.29 3.58 20.42
CA HIS A 227 1.00 3.24 19.83
C HIS A 227 1.01 3.41 18.31
N ILE A 228 -0.02 2.92 17.59
CA ILE A 228 -0.13 3.07 16.14
C ILE A 228 -0.15 4.56 15.75
N ILE A 229 -1.02 5.36 16.37
CA ILE A 229 -1.11 6.81 16.11
C ILE A 229 0.24 7.49 16.38
N ARG A 230 0.91 7.15 17.48
CA ARG A 230 2.24 7.70 17.80
C ARG A 230 3.26 7.36 16.72
N THR A 231 3.33 6.11 16.25
CA THR A 231 4.27 5.73 15.18
C THR A 231 3.95 6.40 13.85
N MET A 232 2.67 6.66 13.55
CA MET A 232 2.29 7.41 12.35
C MET A 232 2.80 8.85 12.41
N VAL A 233 2.66 9.53 13.55
CA VAL A 233 3.08 10.93 13.66
C VAL A 233 4.60 11.05 13.81
N LYS A 234 5.23 10.13 14.54
CA LYS A 234 6.65 10.24 14.91
C LYS A 234 7.60 9.60 13.90
N ASP A 235 7.24 8.42 13.37
CA ASP A 235 8.17 7.55 12.63
C ASP A 235 7.88 7.54 11.12
N SER A 236 6.89 8.32 10.66
CA SER A 236 6.56 8.44 9.23
C SER A 236 7.12 9.72 8.62
N GLN A 237 7.35 9.72 7.31
CA GLN A 237 7.66 10.94 6.56
C GLN A 237 6.39 11.74 6.16
N ILE A 238 5.23 11.37 6.73
CA ILE A 238 3.94 11.94 6.38
C ILE A 238 3.73 13.23 7.18
N SER A 239 3.53 14.35 6.48
CA SER A 239 3.14 15.59 7.14
C SER A 239 1.68 15.50 7.62
N PHE A 240 1.46 15.70 8.92
CA PHE A 240 0.14 15.88 9.52
C PHE A 240 -0.11 17.36 9.90
N ASP A 241 0.72 18.28 9.40
CA ASP A 241 0.58 19.71 9.68
C ASP A 241 -0.50 20.34 8.81
N VAL A 242 -1.70 20.46 9.39
CA VAL A 242 -2.87 21.06 8.72
C VAL A 242 -2.74 22.59 8.61
N ILE A 243 -1.87 23.22 9.42
CA ILE A 243 -1.63 24.66 9.35
C ILE A 243 -0.82 24.97 8.08
N ASN A 244 0.19 24.14 7.80
CA ASN A 244 0.99 24.25 6.58
C ASN A 244 0.46 23.35 5.46
N PHE A 245 -0.64 23.77 4.83
CA PHE A 245 -1.32 22.98 3.79
C PHE A 245 -0.44 22.62 2.59
N PHE A 246 0.64 23.38 2.31
CA PHE A 246 1.59 23.06 1.24
C PHE A 246 2.41 21.79 1.49
N THR A 247 2.49 21.35 2.76
CA THR A 247 3.18 20.11 3.12
C THR A 247 2.27 18.88 3.01
N LEU A 248 0.96 19.08 2.85
CA LEU A 248 0.00 17.99 2.74
C LEU A 248 0.10 17.37 1.35
N ASN A 249 0.26 16.05 1.32
CA ASN A 249 0.31 15.27 0.09
C ASN A 249 -0.71 14.12 0.15
N ILE A 250 -0.70 13.25 -0.87
CA ILE A 250 -1.59 12.09 -0.93
C ILE A 250 -1.42 11.14 0.27
N TYR A 251 -0.21 11.02 0.80
CA TYR A 251 0.08 10.20 1.98
C TYR A 251 -0.53 10.81 3.25
N SER A 252 -0.54 12.13 3.39
CA SER A 252 -1.25 12.83 4.47
C SER A 252 -2.74 12.53 4.44
N PHE A 253 -3.36 12.60 3.26
CA PHE A 253 -4.77 12.29 3.09
C PHE A 253 -5.09 10.84 3.46
N ILE A 254 -4.28 9.89 3.01
CA ILE A 254 -4.42 8.48 3.39
C ILE A 254 -4.21 8.29 4.90
N GLY A 255 -3.24 8.99 5.49
CA GLY A 255 -3.02 9.02 6.93
C GLY A 255 -4.26 9.48 7.70
N PHE A 256 -4.95 10.52 7.24
CA PHE A 256 -6.22 10.96 7.85
C PHE A 256 -7.31 9.89 7.75
N ILE A 257 -7.44 9.20 6.60
CA ILE A 257 -8.38 8.08 6.46
C ILE A 257 -8.07 6.98 7.48
N VAL A 258 -6.79 6.62 7.64
CA VAL A 258 -6.34 5.64 8.63
C VAL A 258 -6.73 6.07 10.05
N LEU A 259 -6.48 7.32 10.43
CA LEU A 259 -6.85 7.85 11.74
C LEU A 259 -8.38 7.81 11.97
N CYS A 260 -9.16 8.12 10.94
CA CYS A 260 -10.62 7.99 10.96
C CYS A 260 -11.06 6.53 11.17
N CYS A 261 -10.48 5.58 10.43
CA CYS A 261 -10.77 4.16 10.56
C CYS A 261 -10.43 3.64 11.97
N ILE A 262 -9.25 4.01 12.49
CA ILE A 262 -8.83 3.63 13.85
C ILE A 262 -9.82 4.17 14.89
N SER A 263 -10.17 5.45 14.79
CA SER A 263 -11.09 6.10 15.73
C SER A 263 -12.48 5.49 15.67
N MET A 264 -12.99 5.22 14.47
CA MET A 264 -14.27 4.56 14.23
C MET A 264 -14.28 3.14 14.81
N GLY A 265 -13.25 2.34 14.52
CA GLY A 265 -13.12 0.98 15.04
C GLY A 265 -13.06 0.95 16.57
N TYR A 266 -12.35 1.88 17.20
CA TYR A 266 -12.31 2.02 18.66
C TYR A 266 -13.67 2.38 19.26
N PHE A 267 -14.37 3.32 18.64
CA PHE A 267 -15.71 3.73 19.06
C PHE A 267 -16.68 2.55 19.04
N PHE A 268 -16.76 1.82 17.92
CA PHE A 268 -17.66 0.67 17.82
C PHE A 268 -17.23 -0.50 18.70
N LEU A 269 -15.93 -0.72 18.90
CA LEU A 269 -15.45 -1.71 19.89
C LEU A 269 -15.97 -1.37 21.29
N THR A 270 -15.89 -0.10 21.69
CA THR A 270 -16.41 0.37 22.98
C THR A 270 -17.92 0.13 23.08
N GLN A 271 -18.68 0.45 22.02
CA GLN A 271 -20.13 0.20 21.97
C GLN A 271 -20.47 -1.29 22.09
N ILE A 272 -19.73 -2.18 21.41
CA ILE A 272 -19.89 -3.64 21.53
C ILE A 272 -19.68 -4.07 22.98
N LEU A 273 -18.59 -3.65 23.61
CA LEU A 273 -18.28 -4.02 24.99
C LEU A 273 -19.36 -3.53 25.96
N LEU A 274 -19.80 -2.27 25.83
CA LEU A 274 -20.88 -1.70 26.65
C LEU A 274 -22.20 -2.44 26.44
N PHE A 275 -22.54 -2.77 25.20
CA PHE A 275 -23.75 -3.54 24.87
C PHE A 275 -23.74 -4.91 25.56
N LEU A 276 -22.61 -5.63 25.52
CA LEU A 276 -22.45 -6.93 26.16
C LEU A 276 -22.53 -6.85 27.69
N LEU A 277 -22.05 -5.76 28.30
CA LEU A 277 -22.07 -5.56 29.74
C LEU A 277 -23.42 -5.06 30.28
N ARG A 278 -24.18 -4.32 29.48
CA ARG A 278 -25.47 -3.71 29.87
C ARG A 278 -26.41 -4.67 30.61
N PRO A 279 -26.75 -5.88 30.11
CA PRO A 279 -27.68 -6.78 30.79
C PRO A 279 -27.15 -7.30 32.14
N LEU A 280 -25.84 -7.30 32.36
CA LEU A 280 -25.24 -7.82 33.59
C LEU A 280 -25.46 -6.87 34.78
N PHE A 281 -25.47 -5.57 34.53
CA PHE A 281 -25.47 -4.49 35.52
C PHE A 281 -26.72 -3.59 35.47
N GLN A 282 -27.77 -3.95 34.70
CA GLN A 282 -29.05 -3.23 34.63
C GLN A 282 -29.65 -2.86 36.01
N LYS A 283 -29.44 -3.69 37.04
CA LYS A 283 -29.94 -3.42 38.41
C LYS A 283 -29.04 -2.49 39.25
N ILE A 284 -27.78 -2.29 38.88
CA ILE A 284 -26.82 -1.45 39.63
C ILE A 284 -26.78 -0.02 39.09
N LEU A 285 -27.13 0.19 37.81
CA LEU A 285 -27.17 1.52 37.19
C LEU A 285 -28.50 2.28 37.37
N LEU A 286 -29.55 1.64 37.89
CA LEU A 286 -30.87 2.26 38.13
C LEU A 286 -31.49 1.98 39.52
N PRO A 287 -30.79 2.17 40.66
CA PRO A 287 -31.46 2.50 41.91
C PRO A 287 -31.44 4.04 42.08
N SER A 288 -32.62 4.68 42.01
CA SER A 288 -32.92 6.07 42.47
C SER A 288 -33.27 7.18 41.45
N ILE A 289 -34.00 6.91 40.36
CA ILE A 289 -34.68 8.00 39.62
C ILE A 289 -36.23 7.90 39.70
N TYR A 290 -36.75 7.03 40.56
CA TYR A 290 -38.18 7.06 40.89
C TYR A 290 -38.38 6.94 42.40
N VAL A 291 -38.27 8.09 43.07
CA VAL A 291 -39.10 8.48 44.23
C VAL A 291 -39.59 9.88 43.94
#